data_AF-C3PIW5-F1
#
_entry.id   AF-C3PIW5-F1
#
_cell.length_a   1.000
_cell.length_b   1.000
_cell.length_c   1.000
_cell.angle_alpha   90.00
_cell.angle_beta   90.00
_cell.angle_gamma   90.00
#
_symmetry.space_group_name_H-M   'P 1'
#
loop_
_entity.id
_entity.type
_entity.pdbx_description
1 polymer ?
#
loop_
_entity_poly.entity_id
_entity_poly.type
_entity_poly.pdbx_seq_one_letter_code
_entity_poly.pdbx_strand_id
1 'polypeptide(L)'
;MAAFSESASRVLVATTADRVDMLLHRAEECGVPAVVIGQTTDNGELELGGESIAVSELREAWAATLPDLFGHAVGANSVVE
;
A
#
# COMPACT_ATOMS: atom_id res chain seq x y z
N MET A 1 -2.79 -7.35 15.31
CA MET A 1 -1.44 -7.11 14.74
C MET A 1 -1.29 -7.59 13.28
N ALA A 2 -2.37 -7.69 12.49
CA ALA A 2 -2.26 -8.22 11.12
C ALA A 2 -1.78 -7.20 10.06
N ALA A 3 -2.10 -5.92 10.22
CA ALA A 3 -1.89 -4.89 9.19
C ALA A 3 -0.48 -4.27 9.17
N PHE A 4 0.27 -4.36 10.27
CA PHE A 4 1.55 -3.64 10.44
C PHE A 4 2.74 -4.57 10.70
N SER A 5 2.53 -5.88 10.67
CA SER A 5 3.60 -6.84 10.82
C SER A 5 4.41 -6.94 9.53
N GLU A 6 5.72 -6.87 9.63
CA GLU A 6 6.62 -7.21 8.53
C GLU A 6 6.91 -8.72 8.58
N SER A 7 6.79 -9.39 7.44
CA SER A 7 7.09 -10.82 7.30
C SER A 7 7.55 -11.09 5.88
N ALA A 8 8.64 -11.83 5.74
CA ALA A 8 9.15 -12.23 4.43
C ALA A 8 8.16 -13.17 3.70
N SER A 9 8.33 -13.28 2.38
CA SER A 9 7.58 -14.20 1.52
C SER A 9 6.07 -13.97 1.47
N ARG A 10 5.63 -12.72 1.62
CA ARG A 10 4.25 -12.29 1.37
C ARG A 10 4.18 -11.40 0.13
N VAL A 11 3.18 -11.61 -0.70
CA VAL A 11 2.90 -10.80 -1.89
C VAL A 11 1.43 -10.40 -1.91
N LEU A 12 1.16 -9.21 -2.44
CA LEU A 12 -0.19 -8.75 -2.74
C LEU A 12 -0.36 -8.72 -4.27
N VAL A 13 -1.44 -9.32 -4.76
CA VAL A 13 -1.74 -9.39 -6.20
C VAL A 13 -3.15 -8.87 -6.44
N ALA A 14 -3.28 -7.98 -7.42
CA ALA A 14 -4.57 -7.53 -7.94
C ALA A 14 -4.84 -8.19 -9.29
N THR A 15 -6.07 -8.64 -9.51
CA THR A 15 -6.54 -9.21 -10.77
C THR A 15 -7.99 -8.77 -11.02
N THR A 16 -8.47 -8.95 -12.25
CA THR A 16 -9.88 -8.71 -12.57
C THR A 16 -10.76 -9.77 -11.88
N ALA A 17 -12.00 -9.40 -11.56
CA ALA A 17 -12.91 -10.25 -10.79
C ALA A 17 -13.14 -11.64 -11.44
N ASP A 18 -13.16 -11.71 -12.77
CA ASP A 18 -13.33 -12.94 -13.56
C ASP A 18 -12.13 -13.90 -13.48
N ARG A 19 -10.99 -13.45 -12.92
CA ARG A 19 -9.74 -14.22 -12.86
C ARG A 19 -9.36 -14.66 -11.44
N VAL A 20 -10.16 -14.33 -10.44
CA VAL A 20 -9.87 -14.65 -9.03
C VAL A 20 -9.72 -16.15 -8.82
N ASP A 21 -10.70 -16.94 -9.28
CA ASP A 21 -10.67 -18.40 -9.12
C ASP A 21 -9.49 -19.05 -9.85
N MET A 22 -9.20 -18.57 -11.07
CA MET A 22 -8.04 -19.03 -11.83
C MET A 22 -6.74 -18.77 -11.07
N LEU A 23 -6.59 -17.58 -10.47
CA LEU A 23 -5.39 -17.22 -9.71
C LEU A 23 -5.24 -18.07 -8.44
N LEU A 24 -6.32 -18.28 -7.69
CA LEU A 24 -6.32 -19.12 -6.49
C LEU A 24 -5.97 -20.58 -6.84
N HIS A 25 -6.53 -21.10 -7.93
CA HIS A 25 -6.22 -22.45 -8.40
C HIS A 25 -4.74 -22.61 -8.79
N ARG A 26 -4.17 -21.61 -9.50
CA ARG A 26 -2.73 -21.62 -9.81
C ARG A 26 -1.86 -21.55 -8.56
N ALA A 27 -2.24 -20.77 -7.56
CA ALA A 27 -1.52 -20.70 -6.29
C ALA A 27 -1.53 -22.06 -5.57
N GLU A 28 -2.69 -22.73 -5.55
CA GLU A 28 -2.85 -24.08 -5.00
C GLU A 28 -1.98 -25.11 -5.72
N GLU A 29 -1.97 -25.13 -7.06
CA GLU A 29 -1.09 -26.00 -7.86
C GLU A 29 0.40 -25.78 -7.54
N CYS A 30 0.77 -24.54 -7.18
CA CYS A 30 2.14 -24.19 -6.79
C CYS A 30 2.44 -24.43 -5.30
N GLY A 31 1.47 -24.90 -4.51
CA GLY A 31 1.61 -25.06 -3.06
C GLY A 31 1.74 -23.74 -2.29
N VAL A 32 1.25 -22.64 -2.86
CA VAL A 32 1.31 -21.29 -2.27
C VAL A 32 -0.04 -20.99 -1.60
N PRO A 33 -0.10 -20.82 -0.27
CA PRO A 33 -1.31 -20.38 0.41
C PRO A 33 -1.74 -19.00 -0.09
N ALA A 34 -2.99 -18.88 -0.54
CA ALA A 34 -3.56 -17.64 -1.03
C ALA A 34 -4.98 -17.43 -0.48
N VAL A 35 -5.38 -16.17 -0.34
CA VAL A 35 -6.71 -15.78 0.14
C VAL A 35 -7.11 -14.45 -0.49
N VAL A 36 -8.40 -14.28 -0.77
CA VAL A 36 -8.96 -12.99 -1.21
C VAL A 36 -9.12 -12.10 0.02
N ILE A 37 -8.52 -10.91 0.00
CA ILE A 37 -8.55 -9.97 1.14
C ILE A 37 -9.40 -8.72 0.89
N GLY A 38 -9.89 -8.52 -0.34
CA GLY A 38 -10.66 -7.34 -0.69
C GLY A 38 -10.70 -7.10 -2.20
N GLN A 39 -11.00 -5.87 -2.58
CA GLN A 39 -11.11 -5.40 -3.96
C GLN A 39 -10.63 -3.96 -4.06
N THR A 40 -10.19 -3.55 -5.25
CA THR A 40 -9.91 -2.14 -5.55
C THR A 40 -11.19 -1.44 -5.98
N THR A 41 -11.43 -0.25 -5.44
CA THR A 41 -12.56 0.63 -5.76
C THR A 41 -12.05 1.95 -6.35
N ASP A 42 -12.96 2.77 -6.87
CA ASP A 42 -12.70 4.10 -7.41
C ASP A 42 -13.17 5.24 -6.47
N ASN A 43 -13.64 4.90 -5.27
CA ASN A 43 -14.16 5.85 -4.28
C ASN A 43 -13.07 6.64 -3.52
N GLY A 44 -11.79 6.29 -3.71
CA GLY A 44 -10.67 7.00 -3.07
C GLY A 44 -10.49 6.70 -1.58
N GLU A 45 -11.13 5.67 -1.05
CA GLU A 45 -11.07 5.27 0.36
C GLU A 45 -10.31 3.94 0.55
N LEU A 46 -9.54 3.85 1.64
CA LEU A 46 -9.01 2.59 2.16
C LEU A 46 -9.86 2.16 3.35
N GLU A 47 -10.62 1.09 3.19
CA GLU A 47 -11.38 0.45 4.26
C GLU A 47 -10.61 -0.74 4.85
N LEU A 48 -10.35 -0.71 6.15
CA LEU A 48 -9.62 -1.79 6.85
C LEU A 48 -10.10 -1.91 8.30
N GLY A 49 -10.57 -3.10 8.68
CA GLY A 49 -10.93 -3.38 10.07
C GLY A 49 -12.11 -2.57 10.60
N GLY A 50 -12.99 -2.07 9.72
CA GLY A 50 -14.13 -1.22 10.08
C GLY A 50 -13.84 0.28 10.07
N GLU A 51 -12.58 0.68 9.88
CA GLU A 51 -12.17 2.07 9.71
C GLU A 51 -12.06 2.41 8.21
N SER A 52 -12.29 3.68 7.85
CA SER A 52 -12.09 4.22 6.50
C SER A 52 -11.19 5.44 6.57
N ILE A 53 -10.26 5.56 5.63
CA ILE A 53 -9.40 6.73 5.47
C ILE A 53 -9.18 7.03 3.98
N ALA A 54 -9.23 8.31 3.62
CA ALA A 54 -8.98 8.73 2.26
C ALA A 54 -7.53 8.39 1.84
N VAL A 55 -7.37 7.78 0.65
CA VAL A 55 -6.05 7.46 0.11
C VAL A 55 -5.22 8.73 -0.11
N SER A 56 -5.86 9.86 -0.40
CA SER A 56 -5.18 11.15 -0.51
C SER A 56 -4.54 11.62 0.80
N GLU A 57 -5.20 11.38 1.93
CA GLU A 57 -4.70 11.72 3.27
C GLU A 57 -3.48 10.85 3.62
N LEU A 58 -3.58 9.53 3.38
CA LEU A 58 -2.45 8.61 3.55
C LEU A 58 -1.23 9.03 2.71
N ARG A 59 -1.47 9.39 1.44
CA ARG A 59 -0.43 9.86 0.53
C ARG A 59 0.24 11.13 1.03
N GLU A 60 -0.56 12.09 1.50
CA GLU A 60 -0.05 13.35 2.05
C GLU A 60 0.81 13.11 3.29
N ALA A 61 0.30 12.35 4.26
CA ALA A 61 1.04 12.01 5.48
C ALA A 61 2.37 11.31 5.18
N TRP A 62 2.39 10.39 4.21
CA TRP A 62 3.61 9.71 3.79
C TRP A 62 4.60 10.64 3.07
N ALA A 63 4.10 11.45 2.13
CA ALA A 63 4.95 12.27 1.26
C ALA A 63 5.49 13.54 1.94
N ALA A 64 4.78 14.08 2.95
CA ALA A 64 5.14 15.34 3.61
C ALA A 64 6.34 15.21 4.56
N THR A 65 6.64 14.02 5.06
CA THR A 65 7.66 13.81 6.11
C THR A 65 9.02 14.42 5.76
N LEU A 66 9.56 14.16 4.56
CA LEU A 66 10.86 14.68 4.16
C LEU A 66 10.81 16.18 3.81
N PRO A 67 9.83 16.68 3.02
CA PRO A 67 9.64 18.11 2.81
C PRO A 67 9.51 18.93 4.10
N ASP A 68 8.77 18.46 5.09
CA ASP A 68 8.59 19.21 6.34
C ASP A 68 9.89 19.31 7.13
N LEU A 69 10.66 18.21 7.17
CA LEU A 69 11.94 18.15 7.87
C LEU A 69 13.07 18.91 7.16
N PHE A 70 13.07 18.92 5.82
CA PHE A 70 14.24 19.34 5.04
C PHE A 70 13.97 20.44 4.00
N GLY A 71 12.71 20.78 3.71
CA GLY A 71 12.32 21.80 2.73
C GLY A 71 12.68 23.23 3.13
N HIS A 72 13.06 23.44 4.40
CA HIS A 72 13.51 24.72 4.94
C HIS A 72 15.04 24.77 5.13
N ALA A 73 15.76 23.71 4.78
CA ALA A 73 17.21 23.63 4.98
C ALA A 73 17.94 24.41 3.88
N VAL A 74 18.42 25.61 4.22
CA VAL A 74 19.58 26.20 3.52
C VAL A 74 20.80 25.44 4.04
N GLY A 75 21.25 24.44 3.28
CA GLY A 75 22.44 23.67 3.63
C GLY A 75 23.68 24.57 3.65
N ALA A 76 24.69 24.21 4.44
CA ALA A 76 25.98 24.92 4.47
C ALA A 76 26.71 24.98 3.11
N ASN A 77 26.25 24.19 2.12
CA ASN A 77 26.74 24.17 0.74
C ASN A 77 25.68 24.65 -0.27
N SER A 78 24.57 25.25 0.18
CA SER A 78 23.64 25.90 -0.72
C SER A 78 24.35 27.11 -1.33
N VAL A 79 24.51 27.11 -2.67
CA VAL A 79 24.87 28.34 -3.39
C VAL A 79 23.76 29.34 -3.11
N VAL A 80 24.10 30.35 -2.31
CA VAL A 80 23.30 31.55 -2.17
C VAL A 80 23.64 32.39 -3.40
N GLU A 81 22.66 32.61 -4.28
CA GLU A 81 22.66 33.80 -5.15
C GLU A 81 21.96 34.95 -4.42
#